data_AF-I6NQL4-F1
#
_entry.id   AF-I6NQL4-F1
#
_cell.length_a   1.000
_cell.length_b   1.000
_cell.length_c   1.000
_cell.angle_alpha   90.00
_cell.angle_beta   90.00
_cell.angle_gamma   90.00
#
_symmetry.space_group_name_H-M   'P 1'
#
loop_
_entity.id
_entity.type
_entity.pdbx_description
1 polymer ?
#
loop_
_entity_poly.entity_id
_entity_poly.type
_entity_poly.pdbx_seq_one_letter_code
_entity_poly.pdbx_strand_id
1 'polypeptide(L)' 'MTTTLKTSYQKTPYKLGGNGPRNVGVLTEALQNIDDNLESDIYGNGAVIANFETKIPKILGKQLRCFSQVGRWL' A
#
# COMPACT_ATOMS: atom_id res chain seq x y z
N MET A 1 -10.02 -18.36 26.24
CA MET A 1 -11.07 -18.04 25.24
C MET A 1 -10.56 -17.25 24.03
N THR A 2 -9.58 -16.35 24.19
CA THR A 2 -9.03 -15.52 23.09
C THR A 2 -8.38 -16.35 21.97
N THR A 3 -7.67 -17.43 22.31
CA THR A 3 -7.00 -18.31 21.34
C THR A 3 -7.99 -19.07 20.46
N THR A 4 -9.05 -19.64 21.04
CA THR A 4 -10.07 -20.42 20.30
C THR A 4 -10.78 -19.57 19.25
N LEU A 5 -11.18 -18.35 19.61
CA LEU A 5 -11.81 -17.42 18.67
C LEU A 5 -10.85 -17.02 17.54
N LYS A 6 -9.60 -16.66 17.89
CA LYS A 6 -8.57 -16.28 16.90
C LYS A 6 -8.31 -17.41 15.90
N THR A 7 -8.11 -18.64 16.37
CA THR A 7 -7.83 -19.79 15.50
C THR A 7 -9.03 -20.14 14.63
N SER A 8 -10.25 -20.09 15.19
CA SER A 8 -11.48 -20.32 14.42
C SER A 8 -11.62 -19.29 13.31
N TYR A 9 -11.48 -17.99 13.64
CA TYR A 9 -11.55 -16.91 12.67
C TYR A 9 -10.49 -17.04 11.57
N GLN A 10 -9.23 -17.34 11.92
CA GLN A 10 -8.16 -17.50 10.93
C GLN A 10 -8.44 -18.59 9.90
N LYS A 11 -9.08 -19.70 10.30
CA LYS A 11 -9.37 -20.85 9.43
C LYS A 11 -10.55 -20.66 8.48
N THR A 12 -11.37 -19.61 8.64
CA THR A 12 -12.52 -19.43 7.74
C THR A 12 -12.08 -19.03 6.33
N PRO A 13 -12.67 -19.60 5.27
CA PRO A 13 -12.34 -19.20 3.90
C PRO A 13 -12.85 -17.79 3.56
N TYR A 14 -13.94 -17.35 4.22
CA TYR A 14 -14.57 -16.06 3.99
C TYR A 14 -14.53 -15.20 5.25
N LYS A 15 -14.29 -13.90 5.06
CA LYS A 15 -14.20 -12.87 6.10
C LYS A 15 -15.18 -11.75 5.75
N LEU A 16 -15.96 -11.29 6.72
CA LEU A 16 -16.92 -10.20 6.50
C LEU A 16 -16.24 -8.84 6.36
N GLY A 17 -15.09 -8.64 7.02
CA GLY A 17 -14.33 -7.38 6.97
C GLY A 17 -12.90 -7.59 6.44
N GLY A 18 -12.28 -6.48 6.02
CA GLY A 18 -10.93 -6.44 5.47
C GLY A 18 -10.87 -6.71 3.96
N ASN A 19 -9.65 -6.78 3.42
CA ASN A 19 -9.39 -6.91 1.98
C ASN A 19 -8.70 -8.25 1.63
N GLY A 20 -9.09 -9.33 2.31
CA GLY A 20 -8.46 -10.65 2.14
C GLY A 20 -7.12 -10.80 2.89
N PRO A 21 -6.35 -11.86 2.56
CA PRO A 21 -5.09 -12.18 3.24
C PRO A 21 -3.98 -11.16 2.96
N ARG A 22 -3.20 -10.80 3.99
CA ARG A 22 -1.99 -9.96 3.85
C ARG A 22 -0.77 -10.84 3.64
N ASN A 23 -0.55 -11.29 2.40
CA ASN A 23 0.58 -12.13 2.02
C ASN A 23 1.43 -11.46 0.91
N VAL A 24 2.50 -12.13 0.47
CA VAL A 24 3.41 -11.63 -0.58
C VAL A 24 2.68 -11.46 -1.92
N GLY A 25 1.61 -12.23 -2.16
CA GLY A 25 0.78 -12.16 -3.35
C GLY A 25 0.24 -10.75 -3.62
N VAL A 26 -0.12 -10.01 -2.57
CA VAL A 26 -0.62 -8.64 -2.66
C VAL A 26 0.41 -7.70 -3.30
N LEU A 27 1.69 -7.84 -2.96
CA LEU A 27 2.75 -7.04 -3.56
C LEU A 27 3.01 -7.46 -5.00
N THR A 28 3.06 -8.77 -5.26
CA THR A 28 3.28 -9.27 -6.62
C THR A 28 2.17 -8.86 -7.58
N GLU A 29 0.91 -8.88 -7.14
CA GLU A 29 -0.25 -8.45 -7.91
C GLU A 29 -0.16 -6.97 -8.28
N ALA A 30 0.26 -6.11 -7.34
CA ALA A 30 0.47 -4.69 -7.58
C ALA A 30 1.58 -4.39 -8.61
N LEU A 31 2.54 -5.30 -8.76
CA LEU A 31 3.68 -5.15 -9.67
C LEU A 31 3.47 -5.79 -11.04
N GLN A 32 2.39 -6.56 -11.28
CA GLN A 32 2.16 -7.31 -12.52
C GLN A 32 2.20 -6.47 -13.80
N ASN A 33 1.86 -5.18 -13.72
CA ASN A 33 1.78 -4.27 -14.86
C ASN A 33 2.86 -3.18 -14.83
N ILE A 34 3.91 -3.37 -14.04
CA ILE A 34 5.03 -2.44 -13.93
C ILE A 34 6.15 -2.91 -14.86
N ASP A 35 6.75 -1.99 -15.61
CA ASP A 35 7.94 -2.26 -16.42
C ASP A 35 9.14 -2.54 -15.50
N ASP A 36 9.83 -3.65 -15.74
CA ASP A 36 11.02 -4.04 -14.97
C ASP A 36 12.18 -3.03 -15.09
N ASN A 37 12.17 -2.19 -16.14
CA ASN A 37 13.15 -1.12 -16.34
C ASN A 37 12.69 0.22 -15.75
N LEU A 38 11.59 0.26 -15.00
CA LEU A 38 11.16 1.47 -14.31
C LEU A 38 12.19 1.86 -13.26
N GLU A 39 12.79 3.03 -13.44
CA GLU A 39 13.75 3.58 -12.50
C GLU A 39 13.14 3.80 -11.11
N SER A 40 13.88 3.37 -10.09
CA SER A 40 13.53 3.61 -8.69
C SER A 40 13.60 5.11 -8.36
N ASP A 41 12.82 5.53 -7.37
CA ASP A 41 13.14 6.77 -6.67
C ASP A 41 14.44 6.62 -5.85
N ILE A 42 15.16 7.74 -5.71
CA ILE A 42 16.42 7.85 -4.97
C ILE A 42 16.26 8.99 -3.96
N TYR A 43 16.24 8.63 -2.67
CA TYR A 43 16.16 9.57 -1.54
C TYR A 43 15.06 10.65 -1.70
N GLY A 44 13.85 10.23 -2.08
CA GLY A 44 12.70 11.13 -2.23
C GLY A 44 12.63 11.86 -3.58
N ASN A 45 13.51 11.54 -4.53
CA ASN A 45 13.51 12.11 -5.87
C ASN A 45 13.31 11.01 -6.92
N GLY A 46 12.53 11.28 -7.96
CA GLY A 46 12.29 10.33 -9.04
C GLY A 46 10.85 10.38 -9.52
N ALA A 47 10.61 9.89 -10.74
CA ALA A 47 9.30 9.99 -11.38
C ALA A 47 8.21 9.22 -10.61
N VAL A 48 8.55 8.06 -10.03
CA VAL A 48 7.60 7.22 -9.30
C VAL A 48 7.01 7.96 -8.10
N ILE A 49 7.86 8.47 -7.22
CA ILE A 49 7.44 9.18 -6.01
C ILE A 49 6.81 10.55 -6.33
N ALA A 50 7.39 11.33 -7.24
CA ALA A 50 6.88 12.66 -7.59
C ALA A 50 5.48 12.61 -8.24
N ASN A 51 5.23 11.59 -9.08
CA ASN A 51 3.90 11.39 -9.68
C ASN A 51 2.86 11.04 -8.60
N PHE A 52 3.23 10.23 -7.62
CA PHE A 52 2.36 9.89 -6.50
C PHE A 52 2.04 11.11 -5.62
N GLU A 53 3.08 11.86 -5.24
CA GLU A 53 3.00 13.08 -4.42
C GLU A 53 2.28 14.23 -5.11
N THR A 54 2.19 14.23 -6.44
CA THR A 54 1.37 15.19 -7.18
C THR A 54 -0.09 14.72 -7.29
N LYS A 55 -0.30 13.43 -7.56
CA LYS A 55 -1.63 12.84 -7.80
C LYS A 55 -2.52 12.93 -6.57
N ILE A 56 -2.02 12.51 -5.40
CA ILE A 56 -2.85 12.39 -4.20
C ILE A 56 -3.31 13.76 -3.65
N PRO A 57 -2.45 14.79 -3.51
CA PRO A 57 -2.89 16.10 -3.06
C PRO A 57 -3.86 16.78 -4.02
N LYS A 58 -3.72 16.56 -5.34
CA LYS A 58 -4.67 17.04 -6.34
C LYS A 58 -6.08 16.46 -6.12
N ILE A 59 -6.17 15.17 -5.79
CA ILE A 59 -7.45 14.51 -5.44
C ILE A 59 -8.02 15.10 -4.14
N LEU A 60 -7.16 15.41 -3.18
CA LEU A 60 -7.56 15.89 -1.85
C LEU A 60 -7.75 17.42 -1.77
N GLY A 61 -7.50 18.17 -2.84
CA GLY A 61 -7.54 19.64 -2.85
C GLY A 61 -6.54 20.29 -1.89
N LYS A 62 -5.37 19.70 -1.69
CA LYS A 62 -4.34 20.21 -0.77
C LYS A 62 -3.04 20.52 -1.51
N GLN A 63 -2.16 21.32 -0.89
CA GLN A 63 -0.80 21.55 -1.37
C GLN A 63 0.01 20.24 -1.39
N LEU A 64 1.08 20.23 -2.20
CA LEU A 64 1.99 19.08 -2.35
C LEU A 64 2.43 18.53 -0.99
N ARG A 65 2.53 17.20 -0.90
CA ARG A 65 2.93 16.48 0.31
C ARG A 65 4.00 15.46 -0.02
N CYS A 66 4.94 15.32 0.89
CA CYS A 66 5.98 14.30 0.86
C CYS A 66 5.41 12.94 1.29
N PHE A 67 5.70 11.89 0.53
CA PHE A 67 5.35 10.50 0.85
C PHE A 67 6.15 10.02 2.06
N SER A 68 5.50 9.26 2.95
CA SER A 68 6.09 8.77 4.19
C SER A 68 5.87 7.28 4.37
N GLN A 69 6.87 6.59 4.96
CA GLN A 69 6.83 5.14 5.20
C GLN A 69 5.76 4.74 6.24
N VAL A 70 5.38 5.66 7.12
CA VAL A 70 4.37 5.47 8.17
C VAL A 70 3.48 6.70 8.25
N GLY A 71 2.36 6.62 8.99
CA GLY A 71 1.29 7.65 9.02
C GLY A 71 1.64 9.04 9.57
N ARG A 72 2.92 9.44 9.59
CA ARG A 72 3.37 10.79 9.91
C ARG A 72 3.76 11.49 8.61
N TRP A 73 2.93 12.46 8.22
CA TRP A 73 3.16 13.36 7.08
C TRP A 73 3.90 14.61 7.57
N LEU A 74 4.80 15.16 6.75
CA LEU A 74 5.40 16.49 6.94
C LEU A 74 4.67 17.52 6.06
#